data_AF-A0A9E5ESX0-F1
#
_entry.id   AF-A0A9E5ESX0-F1
#
_cell.length_a   1.000
_cell.length_b   1.000
_cell.length_c   1.000
_cell.angle_alpha   90.00
_cell.angle_beta   90.00
_cell.angle_gamma   90.00
#
_symmetry.space_group_name_H-M   'P 1'
#
loop_
_entity.id
_entity.type
_entity.pdbx_description
1 polymer ?
#
loop_
_entity_poly.entity_id
_entity_poly.type
_entity_poly.pdbx_seq_one_letter_code
_entity_poly.pdbx_strand_id
1 'polypeptide(L)'
;MAAFTVGHSVLSLEDFFNLLRMHEIKTLVDVRSVPYSPRNPQFNRIELNQSLTNAGFNYYFMGDTLGGRPFDESLYHDNGVANYLAVRESKPFVEAIAKFMTWAREENAALMCGEEDPITCHRALMITPALAKLKVFPSHIRKEGVIETHRMFIQRTSMQAKILKIPQLPSLFSDDSEGRLFEDAVEKLAQKYAYRKTDV
;
A
#
# COMPACT_ATOMS: atom_id res chain seq x y z
N MET A 1 13.40 8.87 7.02
CA MET A 1 12.30 8.33 7.85
C MET A 1 11.91 6.98 7.27
N ALA A 2 11.73 5.95 8.10
CA ALA A 2 11.29 4.64 7.65
C ALA A 2 9.76 4.60 7.56
N ALA A 3 9.23 3.95 6.54
CA ALA A 3 7.80 3.65 6.39
C ALA A 3 7.69 2.25 5.82
N PHE A 4 6.74 1.46 6.30
CA PHE A 4 6.58 0.08 5.86
C PHE A 4 5.23 -0.15 5.22
N THR A 5 5.14 -1.21 4.41
CA THR A 5 3.86 -1.77 4.01
C THR A 5 3.89 -3.28 4.15
N VAL A 6 2.75 -3.91 4.42
CA VAL A 6 2.64 -5.35 4.60
C VAL A 6 1.29 -5.87 4.07
N GLY A 7 1.29 -7.08 3.53
CA GLY A 7 0.08 -7.75 3.06
C GLY A 7 -0.24 -8.95 3.94
N HIS A 8 -1.46 -9.07 4.45
CA HIS A 8 -1.79 -10.21 5.34
C HIS A 8 -1.96 -11.53 4.59
N SER A 9 -2.34 -11.50 3.31
CA SER A 9 -2.53 -12.70 2.48
C SER A 9 -3.42 -13.75 3.18
N VAL A 10 -2.99 -15.00 3.20
CA VAL A 10 -3.61 -16.14 3.89
C VAL A 10 -2.82 -16.57 5.14
N LEU A 11 -2.01 -15.67 5.72
CA LEU A 11 -1.18 -15.99 6.87
C LEU A 11 -2.01 -16.33 8.11
N SER A 12 -1.43 -17.09 9.04
CA SER A 12 -1.95 -17.15 10.40
C SER A 12 -1.70 -15.79 11.11
N LEU A 13 -2.45 -15.52 12.19
CA LEU A 13 -2.16 -14.33 13.02
C LEU A 13 -0.76 -14.40 13.63
N GLU A 14 -0.31 -15.59 14.02
CA GLU A 14 1.02 -15.80 14.60
C GLU A 14 2.13 -15.45 13.61
N ASP A 15 2.06 -16.00 12.39
CA ASP A 15 3.02 -15.68 11.33
C ASP A 15 3.00 -14.19 10.98
N PHE A 16 1.80 -13.61 10.89
CA PHE A 16 1.66 -12.19 10.61
C PHE A 16 2.28 -11.32 11.71
N PHE A 17 2.04 -11.63 12.99
CA PHE A 17 2.65 -10.91 14.10
C PHE A 17 4.17 -11.09 14.15
N ASN A 18 4.66 -12.27 13.78
CA ASN A 18 6.10 -12.52 13.68
C ASN A 18 6.75 -11.66 12.57
N LEU A 19 6.07 -11.47 11.44
CA LEU A 19 6.52 -10.52 10.40
C LEU A 19 6.57 -9.09 10.93
N LEU A 20 5.56 -8.65 11.68
CA LEU A 20 5.55 -7.30 12.27
C LEU A 20 6.70 -7.11 13.27
N ARG A 21 6.92 -8.09 14.16
CA ARG A 21 8.00 -8.03 15.16
C ARG A 21 9.39 -8.04 14.53
N MET A 22 9.59 -8.83 13.48
CA MET A 22 10.88 -8.91 12.77
C MET A 22 11.35 -7.55 12.26
N HIS A 23 10.40 -6.68 11.89
CA HIS A 23 10.67 -5.32 11.40
C HIS A 23 10.35 -4.24 12.44
N GLU A 24 10.21 -4.64 13.70
CA GLU A 24 9.94 -3.78 14.86
C GLU A 24 8.72 -2.86 14.66
N ILE A 25 7.73 -3.32 13.88
CA ILE A 25 6.52 -2.55 13.62
C ILE A 25 5.73 -2.46 14.92
N LYS A 26 5.45 -1.24 15.38
CA LYS A 26 4.60 -1.00 16.55
C LYS A 26 3.18 -0.61 16.16
N THR A 27 3.02 0.05 15.00
CA THR A 27 1.71 0.57 14.55
C THR A 27 1.31 0.01 13.19
N LEU A 28 0.16 -0.66 13.13
CA LEU A 28 -0.43 -1.17 11.90
C LEU A 28 -1.60 -0.28 11.46
N VAL A 29 -1.53 0.21 10.22
CA VAL A 29 -2.58 1.05 9.62
C VAL A 29 -3.30 0.24 8.54
N ASP A 30 -4.53 -0.17 8.81
CA ASP A 30 -5.36 -0.90 7.85
C ASP A 30 -5.98 0.04 6.82
N VAL A 31 -5.56 -0.12 5.56
CA VAL A 31 -6.05 0.69 4.44
C VAL A 31 -7.09 -0.06 3.59
N ARG A 32 -7.53 -1.25 3.98
CA ARG A 32 -8.57 -1.98 3.24
C ARG A 32 -9.90 -1.22 3.34
N SER A 33 -10.50 -0.84 2.21
CA SER A 33 -11.82 -0.18 2.20
C SER A 33 -12.91 -1.04 2.85
N VAL A 34 -12.84 -2.36 2.65
CA VAL A 34 -13.75 -3.33 3.27
C VAL A 34 -12.91 -4.41 3.95
N PRO A 35 -12.56 -4.23 5.24
CA PRO A 35 -11.72 -5.15 6.01
C PRO A 35 -12.53 -6.34 6.55
N TYR A 36 -13.18 -7.07 5.64
CA TYR A 36 -13.99 -8.25 5.94
C TYR A 36 -13.73 -9.36 4.90
N SER A 37 -13.49 -10.58 5.37
CA SER A 37 -13.25 -11.74 4.54
C SER A 37 -13.76 -13.02 5.21
N PRO A 38 -14.74 -13.73 4.62
CA PRO A 38 -15.15 -15.04 5.12
C PRO A 38 -14.04 -16.10 5.06
N ARG A 39 -13.09 -15.94 4.12
CA ARG A 39 -11.95 -16.88 3.94
C ARG A 39 -10.85 -16.65 4.97
N ASN A 40 -10.69 -15.41 5.44
CA ASN A 40 -9.69 -15.02 6.41
C ASN A 40 -10.33 -14.23 7.55
N PRO A 41 -11.25 -14.84 8.33
CA PRO A 41 -12.02 -14.15 9.35
C PRO A 41 -11.14 -13.58 10.47
N GLN A 42 -9.95 -14.14 10.70
CA GLN A 42 -8.97 -13.64 11.66
C GLN A 42 -8.44 -12.23 11.31
N PHE A 43 -8.55 -11.82 10.05
CA PHE A 43 -8.19 -10.48 9.58
C PHE A 43 -9.41 -9.55 9.42
N ASN A 44 -10.59 -9.95 9.87
CA ASN A 44 -11.71 -9.03 9.99
C ASN A 44 -11.37 -7.93 10.99
N ARG A 45 -11.84 -6.70 10.75
CA ARG A 45 -11.40 -5.52 11.50
C ARG A 45 -11.51 -5.65 13.02
N ILE A 46 -12.61 -6.23 13.52
CA ILE A 46 -12.87 -6.30 14.97
C ILE A 46 -11.92 -7.30 15.62
N GLU A 47 -11.85 -8.51 15.05
CA GLU A 47 -11.03 -9.62 15.50
C GLU A 47 -9.53 -9.30 15.41
N LEU A 48 -9.13 -8.65 14.31
CA LEU A 48 -7.76 -8.23 14.08
C LEU A 48 -7.33 -7.17 15.09
N ASN A 49 -8.16 -6.14 15.32
CA ASN A 49 -7.86 -5.08 16.29
C ASN A 49 -7.65 -5.66 17.70
N GLN A 50 -8.56 -6.54 18.13
CA GLN A 50 -8.46 -7.18 19.44
C GLN A 50 -7.17 -8.02 19.54
N SER A 51 -6.86 -8.80 18.51
CA SER A 51 -5.68 -9.68 18.50
C SER A 51 -4.37 -8.89 18.46
N LEU A 52 -4.30 -7.79 17.69
CA LEU A 52 -3.15 -6.87 17.65
C LEU A 52 -2.93 -6.17 18.98
N THR A 53 -4.00 -5.65 19.58
CA THR A 53 -3.94 -4.97 20.88
C THR A 53 -3.42 -5.92 21.96
N ASN A 54 -3.94 -7.15 22.01
CA ASN A 54 -3.48 -8.18 22.94
C ASN A 54 -2.01 -8.59 22.71
N ALA A 55 -1.54 -8.49 21.47
CA ALA A 55 -0.15 -8.79 21.10
C ALA A 55 0.80 -7.57 21.24
N GLY A 56 0.30 -6.42 21.70
CA GLY A 56 1.09 -5.21 21.97
C GLY A 56 1.28 -4.25 20.80
N PHE A 57 0.48 -4.39 19.73
CA PHE A 57 0.52 -3.49 18.58
C PHE A 57 -0.60 -2.44 18.64
N ASN A 58 -0.30 -1.24 18.15
CA ASN A 58 -1.31 -0.24 17.86
C ASN A 58 -2.00 -0.58 16.52
N TYR A 59 -3.30 -0.34 16.45
CA TYR A 59 -4.09 -0.55 15.25
C TYR A 59 -4.91 0.69 14.91
N TYR A 60 -4.78 1.19 13.68
CA TYR A 60 -5.59 2.28 13.16
C TYR A 60 -6.23 1.88 11.84
N PHE A 61 -7.53 2.17 11.71
CA PHE A 61 -8.24 1.99 10.45
C PHE A 61 -8.23 3.30 9.65
N MET A 62 -7.82 3.22 8.38
CA MET A 62 -7.84 4.32 7.40
C MET A 62 -8.37 3.86 6.04
N GLY A 63 -9.14 2.77 5.97
CA GLY A 63 -9.72 2.29 4.72
C GLY A 63 -10.75 3.23 4.10
N ASP A 64 -11.24 4.21 4.87
CA ASP A 64 -12.16 5.25 4.42
C ASP A 64 -11.48 6.42 3.70
N THR A 65 -10.18 6.60 3.93
CA THR A 65 -9.40 7.74 3.44
C THR A 65 -8.23 7.32 2.55
N LEU A 66 -7.62 6.17 2.83
CA LEU A 66 -6.50 5.58 2.09
C LEU A 66 -6.90 4.30 1.34
N GLY A 67 -8.17 3.91 1.36
CA GLY A 67 -8.61 2.67 0.74
C GLY A 67 -8.82 2.74 -0.76
N GLY A 68 -8.58 1.62 -1.42
CA GLY A 68 -8.64 1.49 -2.88
C GLY A 68 -10.04 1.61 -3.51
N ARG A 69 -11.12 1.70 -2.72
CA ARG A 69 -12.50 1.94 -3.16
C ARG A 69 -12.97 3.30 -2.63
N PRO A 70 -12.87 4.38 -3.42
CA PRO A 70 -13.35 5.70 -3.02
C PRO A 70 -14.87 5.71 -2.81
N PHE A 71 -15.34 6.47 -1.81
CA PHE A 71 -16.77 6.71 -1.58
C PHE A 71 -17.36 7.76 -2.53
N ASP A 72 -16.55 8.75 -2.91
CA ASP A 72 -16.97 9.81 -3.82
C ASP A 72 -17.00 9.30 -5.27
N GLU A 73 -18.18 9.36 -5.87
CA GLU A 73 -18.44 8.92 -7.24
C GLU A 73 -17.63 9.71 -8.28
N SER A 74 -17.26 10.95 -7.98
CA SER A 74 -16.42 11.80 -8.86
C SER A 74 -14.96 11.31 -8.95
N LEU A 75 -14.54 10.43 -8.03
CA LEU A 75 -13.21 9.84 -8.01
C LEU A 75 -13.12 8.55 -8.85
N TYR A 76 -14.04 8.36 -9.79
CA TYR A 76 -14.03 7.27 -10.75
C TYR A 76 -13.93 7.83 -12.17
N HIS A 77 -13.25 7.11 -13.05
CA HIS A 77 -13.35 7.34 -14.48
C HIS A 77 -14.73 6.91 -15.00
N ASP A 78 -15.12 7.39 -16.18
CA ASP A 78 -16.40 7.07 -16.83
C ASP A 78 -16.63 5.56 -17.01
N ASN A 79 -15.56 4.76 -17.11
CA ASN A 79 -15.60 3.31 -17.22
C ASN A 79 -15.75 2.57 -15.87
N GLY A 80 -15.98 3.30 -14.77
CA GLY A 80 -16.20 2.76 -13.43
C GLY A 80 -14.93 2.31 -12.70
N VAL A 81 -13.73 2.59 -13.22
CA VAL A 81 -12.44 2.35 -12.54
C VAL A 81 -12.13 3.50 -11.58
N ALA A 82 -11.66 3.19 -10.38
CA ALA A 82 -11.21 4.20 -9.42
C ALA A 82 -10.05 5.03 -10.00
N ASN A 83 -10.21 6.35 -10.00
CA ASN A 83 -9.20 7.30 -10.46
C ASN A 83 -8.24 7.63 -9.31
N TYR A 84 -7.21 6.79 -9.11
CA TYR A 84 -6.24 6.99 -8.04
C TYR A 84 -5.41 8.28 -8.17
N LEU A 85 -5.33 8.92 -9.35
CA LEU A 85 -4.74 10.25 -9.46
C LEU A 85 -5.60 11.28 -8.73
N ALA A 86 -6.90 11.31 -9.04
CA ALA A 86 -7.84 12.22 -8.39
C ALA A 86 -7.97 11.94 -6.89
N VAL A 87 -7.96 10.66 -6.47
CA VAL A 87 -7.98 10.30 -5.04
C VAL A 87 -6.79 10.88 -4.30
N ARG A 88 -5.59 10.80 -4.89
CA ARG A 88 -4.35 11.35 -4.28
C ARG A 88 -4.38 12.87 -4.09
N GLU A 89 -5.16 13.58 -4.90
CA GLU A 89 -5.33 15.03 -4.83
C GLU A 89 -6.43 15.46 -3.87
N SER A 90 -7.28 14.51 -3.44
CA SER A 90 -8.36 14.80 -2.51
C SER A 90 -7.83 15.18 -1.12
N LYS A 91 -8.48 16.16 -0.49
CA LYS A 91 -8.14 16.62 0.86
C LYS A 91 -8.11 15.48 1.90
N PRO A 92 -9.11 14.57 1.98
CA PRO A 92 -9.09 13.48 2.96
C PRO A 92 -7.88 12.56 2.82
N PHE A 93 -7.46 12.28 1.57
CA PHE A 93 -6.30 11.45 1.31
C PHE A 93 -5.00 12.14 1.74
N VAL A 94 -4.81 13.42 1.37
CA VAL A 94 -3.62 14.19 1.75
C VAL A 94 -3.46 14.29 3.27
N GLU A 95 -4.56 14.55 3.99
CA GLU A 95 -4.57 14.59 5.45
C GLU A 95 -4.23 13.22 6.06
N ALA A 96 -4.75 12.14 5.49
CA ALA A 96 -4.47 10.79 5.95
C ALA A 96 -3.00 10.37 5.73
N ILE A 97 -2.40 10.74 4.59
CA ILE A 97 -0.96 10.54 4.33
C ILE A 97 -0.12 11.30 5.36
N ALA A 98 -0.44 12.56 5.62
CA ALA A 98 0.26 13.36 6.62
C ALA A 98 0.20 12.72 8.01
N LYS A 99 -0.99 12.22 8.40
CA LYS A 99 -1.18 11.51 9.67
C LYS A 99 -0.40 10.19 9.73
N PHE A 100 -0.40 9.41 8.65
CA PHE A 100 0.41 8.18 8.57
C PHE A 100 1.90 8.48 8.74
N MET A 101 2.42 9.55 8.11
CA MET A 101 3.82 9.94 8.24
C MET A 101 4.22 10.25 9.68
N THR A 102 3.31 10.77 10.51
CA THR A 102 3.56 10.97 11.95
C THR A 102 3.79 9.63 12.64
N TRP A 103 2.91 8.65 12.45
CA TRP A 103 3.09 7.31 13.01
C TRP A 103 4.31 6.58 12.45
N ALA A 104 4.61 6.74 11.17
CA ALA A 104 5.81 6.18 10.56
C ALA A 104 7.08 6.71 11.23
N ARG A 105 7.09 8.00 11.62
CA ARG A 105 8.21 8.64 12.32
C ARG A 105 8.34 8.23 13.78
N GLU A 106 7.21 8.18 14.49
CA GLU A 106 7.19 8.10 15.95
C GLU A 106 7.03 6.66 16.45
N GLU A 107 6.39 5.80 15.66
CA GLU A 107 5.92 4.48 16.09
C GLU A 107 6.24 3.38 15.07
N ASN A 108 7.18 3.61 14.15
CA ASN A 108 7.59 2.63 13.15
C ASN A 108 6.40 1.89 12.50
N ALA A 109 5.62 2.63 11.70
CA ALA A 109 4.32 2.17 11.22
C ALA A 109 4.36 1.44 9.87
N ALA A 110 3.44 0.49 9.70
CA ALA A 110 3.21 -0.22 8.44
C ALA A 110 1.78 -0.02 7.92
N LEU A 111 1.63 0.28 6.62
CA LEU A 111 0.35 0.25 5.91
C LEU A 111 0.00 -1.18 5.49
N MET A 112 -1.20 -1.64 5.84
CA MET A 112 -1.64 -3.01 5.64
C MET A 112 -2.79 -3.15 4.64
N CYS A 113 -2.66 -4.13 3.75
CA CYS A 113 -3.74 -4.57 2.85
C CYS A 113 -3.87 -6.10 2.82
N GLY A 114 -4.81 -6.63 2.03
CA GLY A 114 -5.06 -8.06 1.90
C GLY A 114 -4.11 -8.79 0.96
N GLU A 115 -3.71 -8.18 -0.15
CA GLU A 115 -2.80 -8.79 -1.11
C GLU A 115 -1.39 -8.88 -0.51
N GLU A 116 -0.70 -10.01 -0.69
CA GLU A 116 0.71 -10.13 -0.30
C GLU A 116 1.57 -9.14 -1.10
N ASP A 117 1.45 -9.20 -2.43
CA ASP A 117 2.19 -8.34 -3.34
C ASP A 117 1.55 -6.96 -3.46
N PRO A 118 2.27 -5.86 -3.17
CA PRO A 118 1.73 -4.54 -3.33
C PRO A 118 1.44 -4.17 -4.78
N ILE A 119 2.16 -4.69 -5.80
CA ILE A 119 2.06 -4.24 -7.22
C ILE A 119 0.63 -4.26 -7.77
N THR A 120 -0.19 -5.18 -7.28
CA THR A 120 -1.56 -5.39 -7.77
C THR A 120 -2.61 -4.79 -6.84
N CYS A 121 -2.23 -3.92 -5.90
CA CYS A 121 -3.16 -3.31 -4.95
C CYS A 121 -2.91 -1.81 -4.77
N HIS A 122 -3.85 -1.15 -4.10
CA HIS A 122 -3.81 0.30 -3.89
C HIS A 122 -2.62 0.77 -3.02
N ARG A 123 -1.97 -0.11 -2.25
CA ARG A 123 -0.70 0.24 -1.56
C ARG A 123 0.37 0.69 -2.57
N ALA A 124 0.51 -0.03 -3.69
CA ALA A 124 1.39 0.35 -4.79
C ALA A 124 0.77 1.42 -5.67
N LEU A 125 -0.50 1.26 -6.03
CA LEU A 125 -1.09 2.00 -7.13
C LEU A 125 -1.55 3.42 -6.74
N MET A 126 -1.62 3.68 -5.45
CA MET A 126 -2.15 4.93 -4.91
C MET A 126 -1.28 5.47 -3.77
N ILE A 127 -1.00 4.68 -2.73
CA ILE A 127 -0.33 5.21 -1.54
C ILE A 127 1.16 5.44 -1.76
N THR A 128 1.87 4.45 -2.33
CA THR A 128 3.33 4.52 -2.54
C THR A 128 3.76 5.71 -3.42
N PRO A 129 3.11 6.00 -4.56
CA PRO A 129 3.36 7.20 -5.34
C PRO A 129 3.16 8.51 -4.57
N ALA A 130 2.13 8.58 -3.73
CA ALA A 130 1.91 9.77 -2.89
C ALA A 130 3.05 9.98 -1.89
N LEU A 131 3.50 8.91 -1.24
CA LEU A 131 4.66 8.95 -0.32
C LEU A 131 5.94 9.32 -1.07
N ALA A 132 6.16 8.75 -2.27
CA ALA A 132 7.35 9.01 -3.08
C ALA A 132 7.44 10.49 -3.51
N LYS A 133 6.32 11.15 -3.84
CA LYS A 133 6.27 12.60 -4.10
C LYS A 133 6.76 13.43 -2.90
N LEU A 134 6.56 12.93 -1.69
CA LEU A 134 7.03 13.53 -0.43
C LEU A 134 8.43 13.04 -0.01
N LYS A 135 9.14 12.35 -0.91
CA LYS A 135 10.47 11.74 -0.67
C LYS A 135 10.46 10.74 0.51
N VAL A 136 9.31 10.11 0.75
CA VAL A 136 9.15 8.99 1.66
C VAL A 136 9.02 7.71 0.85
N PHE A 137 10.00 6.83 0.99
CA PHE A 137 10.12 5.64 0.16
C PHE A 137 9.83 4.41 1.02
N PRO A 138 8.61 3.85 0.96
CA PRO A 138 8.27 2.74 1.84
C PRO A 138 9.04 1.47 1.47
N SER A 139 9.42 0.72 2.49
CA SER A 139 9.91 -0.65 2.37
C SER A 139 8.73 -1.62 2.41
N HIS A 140 8.67 -2.54 1.45
CA HIS A 140 7.57 -3.51 1.37
C HIS A 140 8.00 -4.81 2.05
N ILE A 141 7.35 -5.15 3.17
CA ILE A 141 7.52 -6.42 3.86
C ILE A 141 6.78 -7.49 3.05
N ARG A 142 7.54 -8.43 2.49
CA ARG A 142 7.07 -9.55 1.67
C ARG A 142 7.01 -10.84 2.49
N LYS A 143 6.61 -11.95 1.85
CA LYS A 143 6.68 -13.29 2.43
C LYS A 143 8.02 -13.53 3.13
N GLU A 144 7.97 -14.29 4.22
CA GLU A 144 9.14 -14.68 5.02
C GLU A 144 9.91 -13.49 5.64
N GLY A 145 9.34 -12.28 5.58
CA GLY A 145 9.94 -11.07 6.15
C GLY A 145 10.98 -10.40 5.24
N VAL A 146 11.08 -10.81 3.98
CA VAL A 146 11.99 -10.18 3.02
C VAL A 146 11.57 -8.73 2.76
N ILE A 147 12.51 -7.79 2.87
CA ILE A 147 12.30 -6.40 2.50
C ILE A 147 12.54 -6.20 1.02
N GLU A 148 11.49 -5.83 0.31
CA GLU A 148 11.60 -5.23 -1.01
C GLU A 148 11.76 -3.71 -0.85
N THR A 149 12.96 -3.22 -1.17
CA THR A 149 13.26 -1.78 -1.12
C THR A 149 12.48 -1.03 -2.18
N HIS A 150 12.29 0.28 -1.98
CA HIS A 150 11.59 1.12 -2.96
C HIS A 150 12.21 1.06 -4.37
N ARG A 151 13.54 0.98 -4.48
CA ARG A 151 14.22 0.87 -5.79
C ARG A 151 13.93 -0.45 -6.50
N MET A 152 13.99 -1.57 -5.76
CA MET A 152 13.61 -2.89 -6.29
C MET A 152 12.14 -2.89 -6.71
N PHE A 153 11.30 -2.27 -5.90
CA PHE A 153 9.88 -2.15 -6.16
C PHE A 153 9.57 -1.33 -7.42
N ILE A 154 10.21 -0.18 -7.63
CA ILE A 154 10.09 0.61 -8.87
C ILE A 154 10.46 -0.25 -10.07
N GLN A 155 11.63 -0.90 -10.04
CA GLN A 155 12.11 -1.75 -11.14
C GLN A 155 11.08 -2.81 -11.51
N ARG A 156 10.59 -3.56 -10.52
CA ARG A 156 9.60 -4.62 -10.73
C ARG A 156 8.26 -4.09 -11.23
N THR A 157 7.82 -2.93 -10.72
CA THR A 157 6.60 -2.25 -11.17
C THR A 157 6.72 -1.82 -12.63
N SER A 158 7.83 -1.20 -13.02
CA SER A 158 8.08 -0.77 -14.40
C SER A 158 8.22 -1.95 -15.37
N MET A 159 8.79 -3.08 -14.93
CA MET A 159 8.82 -4.32 -15.72
C MET A 159 7.43 -4.93 -15.88
N GLN A 160 6.64 -5.01 -14.81
CA GLN A 160 5.27 -5.54 -14.85
C GLN A 160 4.37 -4.69 -15.77
N ALA A 161 4.56 -3.36 -15.75
CA ALA A 161 3.90 -2.43 -16.65
C ALA A 161 4.40 -2.52 -18.11
N LYS A 162 5.44 -3.32 -18.39
CA LYS A 162 6.11 -3.43 -19.70
C LYS A 162 6.64 -2.08 -20.20
N ILE A 163 7.02 -1.18 -19.30
CA ILE A 163 7.66 0.11 -19.63
C ILE A 163 9.18 -0.10 -19.69
N LEU A 164 9.73 -0.83 -18.73
CA LEU A 164 11.12 -1.25 -18.72
C LEU A 164 11.26 -2.63 -19.38
N LYS A 165 12.10 -2.76 -20.42
CA LYS A 165 12.37 -4.03 -21.12
C LYS A 165 13.65 -4.74 -20.65
N ILE A 166 14.46 -4.07 -19.84
CA ILE A 166 15.74 -4.57 -19.31
C ILE A 166 15.65 -4.76 -17.80
N PRO A 167 16.35 -5.73 -17.19
CA PRO A 167 16.10 -6.15 -15.80
C PRO A 167 16.59 -5.17 -14.74
N GLN A 168 17.46 -4.23 -15.11
CA GLN A 168 18.09 -3.29 -14.19
C GLN A 168 17.77 -1.88 -14.63
N LEU A 169 17.45 -1.01 -13.66
CA LEU A 169 17.37 0.42 -13.94
C LEU A 169 18.79 0.90 -14.27
N PRO A 170 19.04 1.44 -15.48
CA PRO A 170 20.28 2.12 -15.82
C PRO A 170 20.71 3.06 -14.69
N SER A 171 21.99 2.98 -14.31
CA SER A 171 22.60 3.92 -13.34
C SER A 171 22.60 5.37 -13.83
N LEU A 172 22.13 5.61 -15.05
CA LEU A 172 22.05 6.91 -15.73
C LEU A 172 20.75 7.66 -15.47
N PHE A 173 19.77 7.04 -14.78
CA PHE A 173 18.53 7.72 -14.44
C PHE A 173 18.73 8.60 -13.21
N SER A 174 18.36 9.89 -13.33
CA SER A 174 18.22 10.78 -12.18
C SER A 174 16.98 10.41 -11.35
N ASP A 175 16.95 10.81 -10.08
CA ASP A 175 15.79 10.62 -9.20
C ASP A 175 14.47 11.09 -9.85
N ASP A 176 14.51 12.18 -10.62
CA ASP A 176 13.34 12.71 -11.33
C ASP A 176 12.86 11.80 -12.47
N SER A 177 13.79 11.12 -13.14
CA SER A 177 13.46 10.15 -14.18
C SER A 177 12.96 8.82 -13.61
N GLU A 178 13.49 8.37 -12.46
CA GLU A 178 12.95 7.21 -11.74
C GLU A 178 11.52 7.48 -11.26
N GLY A 179 11.26 8.68 -10.71
CA GLY A 179 9.94 9.09 -10.27
C GLY A 179 8.91 9.13 -11.39
N ARG A 180 9.24 9.71 -12.56
CA ARG A 180 8.35 9.72 -13.73
C ARG A 180 8.07 8.30 -14.24
N LEU A 181 9.10 7.48 -14.37
CA LEU A 181 8.96 6.09 -14.79
C LEU A 181 8.03 5.30 -13.85
N PHE A 182 8.15 5.53 -12.56
CA PHE A 182 7.31 4.88 -11.56
C PHE A 182 5.85 5.33 -11.66
N GLU A 183 5.59 6.64 -11.82
CA GLU A 183 4.24 7.16 -12.03
C GLU A 183 3.58 6.58 -13.28
N ASP A 184 4.27 6.57 -14.42
CA ASP A 184 3.75 5.98 -15.66
C ASP A 184 3.44 4.48 -15.50
N ALA A 185 4.31 3.76 -14.78
CA ALA A 185 4.13 2.33 -14.52
C ALA A 185 2.90 2.07 -13.65
N VAL A 186 2.73 2.87 -12.60
CA VAL A 186 1.58 2.78 -11.70
C VAL A 186 0.29 3.12 -12.42
N GLU A 187 0.25 4.20 -13.21
CA GLU A 187 -0.95 4.58 -13.96
C GLU A 187 -1.39 3.46 -14.91
N LYS A 188 -0.42 2.87 -15.63
CA LYS A 188 -0.71 1.73 -16.52
C LYS A 188 -1.21 0.50 -15.78
N LEU A 189 -0.67 0.21 -14.60
CA LEU A 189 -1.12 -0.91 -13.78
C LEU A 189 -2.47 -0.64 -13.12
N ALA A 190 -2.78 0.61 -12.77
CA ALA A 190 -4.06 1.03 -12.22
C ALA A 190 -5.21 0.73 -13.19
N GLN A 191 -5.01 0.89 -14.50
CA GLN A 191 -6.01 0.50 -15.50
C GLN A 191 -6.42 -0.98 -15.42
N LYS A 192 -5.53 -1.85 -14.92
CA LYS A 192 -5.74 -3.29 -14.79
C LYS A 192 -6.18 -3.72 -13.39
N TYR A 193 -5.62 -3.11 -12.36
CA TYR A 193 -5.71 -3.60 -10.98
C TYR A 193 -6.41 -2.64 -10.02
N ALA A 194 -6.69 -1.39 -10.40
CA ALA A 194 -7.50 -0.51 -9.58
C ALA A 194 -8.93 -1.05 -9.47
N TYR A 195 -9.57 -0.74 -8.35
CA TYR A 195 -10.94 -1.16 -8.08
C TYR A 195 -11.89 -0.72 -9.20
N ARG A 196 -12.80 -1.62 -9.58
CA ARG A 196 -13.86 -1.35 -10.54
C ARG A 196 -15.22 -1.60 -9.90
N LYS A 197 -16.19 -0.72 -10.15
CA LYS A 197 -17.55 -0.87 -9.58
C LYS A 197 -18.27 -2.17 -9.98
N THR A 198 -17.89 -2.78 -11.10
CA THR A 198 -18.46 -4.05 -11.57
C THR A 198 -17.89 -5.28 -10.87
N ASP A 199 -16.88 -5.13 -10.01
CA ASP A 199 -16.23 -6.25 -9.33
C ASP A 199 -16.96 -6.67 -8.03
N VAL A 200 -18.23 -6.28 -7.88
CA VAL A 200 -19.11 -6.57 -6.73
C VAL A 200 -20.33 -7.36 -7.18
#